data_AF-A0A0M4TMK7-F1
#
_entry.id   AF-A0A0M4TMK7-F1
#
_cell.length_a   1.000
_cell.length_b   1.000
_cell.length_c   1.000
_cell.angle_alpha   90.00
_cell.angle_beta   90.00
_cell.angle_gamma   90.00
#
_symmetry.space_group_name_H-M   'P 1'
#
loop_
_entity.id
_entity.type
_entity.pdbx_description
1 polymer ?
#
loop_
_entity_poly.entity_id
_entity_poly.type
_entity_poly.pdbx_seq_one_letter_code
_entity_poly.pdbx_strand_id
1 'polypeptide(L)' 'MKKITLTISSRDYTITLDDDFAKFFEDDWQNLMGGRQFIEPKELLNAFIEKCYENYAVIKAVKNLTGNVDEILKREER' A
#
# COMPACT_ATOMS: atom_id res chain seq x y z
N MET A 1 14.86 -5.66 -12.30
CA MET A 1 14.17 -6.69 -11.48
C MET A 1 15.06 -7.01 -10.27
N LYS A 2 14.64 -6.60 -9.08
CA LYS A 2 15.36 -6.76 -7.82
C LYS A 2 14.74 -7.87 -6.99
N LYS A 3 15.58 -8.70 -6.38
CA LYS A 3 15.16 -9.74 -5.43
C LYS A 3 15.23 -9.19 -4.02
N ILE A 4 14.18 -9.44 -3.24
CA ILE A 4 14.10 -9.06 -1.83
C ILE A 4 13.70 -10.30 -1.03
N THR A 5 14.39 -10.53 0.09
CA THR A 5 14.08 -11.61 1.03
C THR A 5 13.39 -11.03 2.25
N LEU A 6 12.23 -11.59 2.58
CA LEU A 6 11.39 -11.21 3.71
C LEU A 6 11.31 -12.38 4.69
N THR A 7 11.52 -12.11 5.97
CA THR A 7 11.36 -13.13 7.01
C THR A 7 10.02 -12.94 7.72
N ILE A 8 9.17 -13.96 7.64
CA ILE A 8 7.85 -13.99 8.28
C ILE A 8 7.86 -15.14 9.30
N SER A 9 7.69 -14.81 10.57
CA SER A 9 8.05 -15.63 11.74
C SER A 9 9.47 -16.19 11.62
N SER A 10 9.61 -17.43 11.13
CA SER A 10 10.87 -18.17 11.04
C SER A 10 11.13 -18.71 9.63
N ARG A 11 10.50 -18.12 8.61
CA ARG A 11 10.62 -18.56 7.22
C ARG A 11 10.96 -17.38 6.32
N ASP A 12 11.91 -17.63 5.43
CA ASP A 12 12.33 -16.66 4.43
C ASP A 12 11.55 -16.86 3.13
N TYR A 13 11.11 -15.74 2.57
CA TYR A 13 10.39 -15.67 1.31
C TYR A 13 11.14 -14.72 0.39
N THR A 14 11.49 -15.16 -0.80
CA THR A 14 12.15 -14.30 -1.79
C THR A 14 11.16 -13.90 -2.86
N ILE A 15 10.95 -12.59 -3.03
CA ILE A 15 10.12 -12.00 -4.07
C ILE A 15 11.00 -11.29 -5.10
N THR A 16 10.49 -11.12 -6.31
CA THR A 16 11.15 -10.35 -7.37
C THR A 16 10.24 -9.20 -7.80
N LEU A 17 10.77 -7.99 -7.76
CA LEU A 17 10.04 -6.75 -8.05
C LEU A 17 10.78 -5.93 -9.12
N ASP A 18 10.07 -5.02 -9.79
CA ASP A 18 10.70 -3.99 -10.61
C ASP A 18 11.58 -3.07 -9.75
N ASP A 19 12.68 -2.55 -10.31
CA ASP A 19 13.73 -1.90 -9.51
C ASP A 19 13.24 -0.62 -8.81
N ASP A 20 12.44 0.18 -9.50
CA ASP A 20 11.87 1.42 -8.96
C ASP A 20 10.86 1.12 -7.84
N PHE A 21 10.02 0.11 -8.04
CA PHE A 21 9.06 -0.32 -7.02
C PHE A 21 9.75 -1.00 -5.83
N ALA A 22 10.82 -1.74 -6.08
CA ALA A 22 11.56 -2.44 -5.03
C ALA A 22 12.13 -1.47 -3.99
N LYS A 23 12.63 -0.30 -4.42
CA LYS A 23 13.11 0.73 -3.49
C LYS A 23 11.98 1.26 -2.60
N PHE A 24 10.85 1.61 -3.20
CA PHE A 24 9.68 2.08 -2.46
C PHE A 24 9.17 1.01 -1.48
N PHE A 25 9.09 -0.25 -1.93
CA PHE A 25 8.66 -1.36 -1.10
C PHE A 25 9.61 -1.63 0.09
N GLU A 26 10.93 -1.54 -0.11
CA GLU A 26 11.90 -1.74 0.98
C GLU A 26 11.73 -0.68 2.08
N ASP A 27 11.53 0.58 1.71
CA ASP A 27 11.32 1.67 2.67
C ASP A 27 10.03 1.43 3.49
N ASP A 28 8.92 1.12 2.84
CA ASP A 28 7.65 0.77 3.50
C ASP A 28 7.79 -0.48 4.39
N TRP A 29 8.51 -1.50 3.90
CA TRP A 29 8.75 -2.73 4.64
C TRP A 29 9.58 -2.46 5.90
N GLN A 30 10.66 -1.69 5.81
CA GLN A 30 11.47 -1.34 6.99
C GLN A 30 10.66 -0.55 8.03
N ASN A 31 9.79 0.36 7.57
CA ASN A 31 8.89 1.09 8.45
C ASN A 31 7.90 0.15 9.17
N LEU A 32 7.29 -0.80 8.46
CA LEU A 32 6.41 -1.82 9.04
C LEU A 32 7.14 -2.69 10.07
N MET A 33 8.39 -3.06 9.79
CA MET A 33 9.21 -3.91 10.66
C MET A 33 9.63 -3.19 11.94
N GLY A 34 9.74 -1.85 11.93
CA GLY A 34 10.17 -1.07 13.10
C GLY A 34 11.56 -1.48 13.61
N GLY A 35 12.46 -1.86 12.69
CA GLY A 35 13.80 -2.36 13.01
C GLY A 35 13.87 -3.84 13.45
N ARG A 36 12.75 -4.58 13.44
CA ARG A 36 12.75 -6.03 13.71
C ARG A 36 13.26 -6.82 12.51
N GLN A 37 13.77 -8.03 12.78
CA GLN A 37 14.27 -8.93 11.73
C GLN A 37 13.17 -9.75 11.06
N PHE A 38 12.09 -10.05 11.77
CA PHE A 38 10.94 -10.79 11.25
C PHE A 38 9.63 -10.15 11.70
N ILE A 39 8.56 -10.43 10.95
CA ILE A 39 7.18 -10.03 11.28
C ILE A 39 6.34 -11.26 11.58
N GLU A 40 5.45 -11.18 12.57
CA GLU A 40 4.53 -12.28 12.84
C GLU A 40 3.32 -12.26 11.89
N PRO A 41 2.73 -13.42 11.53
CA PRO A 41 1.57 -13.50 10.64
C PRO A 41 0.39 -12.63 11.06
N LYS A 42 0.18 -12.44 12.37
CA LYS A 42 -0.84 -11.53 12.91
C LYS A 42 -0.58 -10.08 12.50
N GLU A 43 0.67 -9.65 12.55
CA GLU A 43 1.08 -8.28 12.22
C GLU A 43 1.00 -8.07 10.71
N LEU A 44 1.41 -9.07 9.92
CA LEU A 44 1.24 -9.06 8.47
C LEU A 44 -0.24 -8.98 8.08
N LEU A 45 -1.13 -9.72 8.77
CA LEU A 45 -2.58 -9.64 8.54
C LEU A 45 -3.12 -8.24 8.87
N ASN A 46 -2.69 -7.64 9.98
CA ASN A 46 -3.07 -6.27 10.33
C ASN A 46 -2.61 -5.27 9.27
N ALA A 47 -1.35 -5.35 8.82
CA ALA A 47 -0.82 -4.50 7.76
C ALA A 47 -1.59 -4.66 6.45
N PHE A 48 -2.02 -5.88 6.12
CA PHE A 48 -2.86 -6.14 4.96
C PHE A 48 -4.25 -5.49 5.10
N ILE A 49 -4.87 -5.55 6.28
CA ILE A 49 -6.16 -4.90 6.55
C ILE A 49 -6.02 -3.37 6.41
N GLU A 50 -4.97 -2.78 6.98
CA GLU A 50 -4.68 -1.36 6.85
C GLU A 50 -4.51 -0.96 5.39
N LYS A 51 -3.74 -1.74 4.60
CA LYS A 51 -3.56 -1.49 3.18
C LYS A 51 -4.86 -1.55 2.39
N CYS A 52 -5.74 -2.49 2.73
CA CYS A 52 -7.07 -2.58 2.13
C CYS A 52 -7.93 -1.35 2.46
N TYR A 53 -7.86 -0.86 3.70
CA TYR A 53 -8.58 0.32 4.12
C TYR A 53 -8.06 1.60 3.44
N GLU A 54 -6.73 1.77 3.34
CA GLU A 54 -6.12 2.87 2.59
C GLU A 54 -6.61 2.89 1.14
N ASN A 55 -6.59 1.75 0.47
CA ASN A 55 -7.06 1.64 -0.91
C ASN A 55 -8.55 2.00 -1.03
N TYR A 56 -9.39 1.49 -0.11
CA TYR A 56 -10.80 1.87 -0.04
C TYR A 56 -11.00 3.38 0.14
N ALA A 57 -10.25 4.01 1.05
CA ALA A 57 -10.32 5.43 1.34
C ALA A 57 -9.91 6.28 0.12
N VAL A 58 -8.83 5.90 -0.57
CA VAL A 58 -8.38 6.55 -1.81
C VAL A 58 -9.44 6.47 -2.90
N ILE A 59 -9.99 5.27 -3.15
CA ILE A 59 -11.05 5.09 -4.17
C ILE A 59 -12.28 5.94 -3.82
N LYS A 60 -12.68 5.96 -2.55
CA LYS A 60 -13.80 6.78 -2.08
C LYS A 60 -13.53 8.27 -2.29
N ALA A 61 -12.33 8.74 -1.95
CA ALA A 61 -11.94 10.13 -2.14
C ALA A 61 -11.96 10.55 -3.62
N VAL A 62 -11.40 9.72 -4.50
CA VAL A 62 -11.40 9.96 -5.96
C VAL A 62 -12.84 10.05 -6.48
N LYS A 63 -13.71 9.12 -6.10
CA LYS A 63 -15.13 9.15 -6.52
C LYS A 63 -15.86 10.41 -6.06
N ASN A 64 -15.60 10.87 -4.84
CA ASN A 64 -16.18 12.10 -4.32
C ASN A 64 -15.66 13.33 -5.10
N LEU A 65 -14.37 13.37 -5.40
CA LEU A 65 -13.77 14.45 -6.19
C LEU A 65 -14.35 14.50 -7.60
N THR A 66 -14.49 13.36 -8.29
CA THR A 66 -15.10 13.32 -9.63
C THR A 66 -16.56 13.78 -9.61
N GLY A 67 -17.33 13.37 -8.60
CA GLY A 67 -18.72 13.83 -8.45
C GLY A 67 -18.82 15.35 -8.25
N ASN A 68 -17.92 15.92 -7.43
CA ASN A 68 -17.88 17.36 -7.21
C ASN A 68 -17.51 18.14 -8.48
N VAL A 69 -16.55 17.63 -9.27
CA VAL A 69 -16.17 18.26 -10.55
C VAL A 69 -17.35 18.23 -11.53
N ASP A 70 -18.05 17.10 -11.64
CA ASP A 70 -19.24 16.99 -12.50
C ASP A 70 -20.36 17.96 -12.09
N GLU A 71 -20.56 18.17 -10.79
CA GLU A 71 -21.54 19.14 -10.29
C GLU A 71 -21.15 20.59 -10.60
N ILE A 72 -19.87 20.93 -10.48
CA ILE A 72 -19.37 22.29 -10.78
C ILE A 72 -19.54 22.59 -12.27
N LEU A 73 -19.14 21.66 -13.16
CA LEU A 73 -19.28 21.83 -14.61
C LEU A 73 -20.74 22.05 -15.03
N LYS A 74 -21.67 21.27 -14.46
CA LYS A 74 -23.12 21.43 -14.72
C LYS A 74 -23.70 22.76 -14.26
N ARG A 75 -23.06 23.44 -13.29
CA ARG A 75 -23.49 24.76 -12.82
C ARG A 75 -22.96 25.89 -13.70
N GLU A 76 -21.78 25.73 -14.30
CA GLU A 76 -21.20 26.74 -15.22
C GLU A 76 -21.79 26.69 -16.64
N GLU A 77 -22.36 25.54 -17.05
CA GLU A 77 -23.09 25.40 -18.32
C GLU A 77 -24.53 25.97 -18.30
N ARG A 78 -24.99 26.51 -17.16
CA ARG A 78 -26.33 27.11 -16.98
C ARG A 78 -26.26 28.62 -16.84
#